data_AF-A0A563W187-F1
#
_entry.id   AF-A0A563W187-F1
#
_cell.length_a   1.000
_cell.length_b   1.000
_cell.length_c   1.000
_cell.angle_alpha   90.00
_cell.angle_beta   90.00
_cell.angle_gamma   90.00
#
_symmetry.space_group_name_H-M   'P 1'
#
loop_
_entity.id
_entity.type
_entity.pdbx_description
1 polymer ?
#
loop_
_entity_poly.entity_id
_entity_poly.type
_entity_poly.pdbx_seq_one_letter_code
_entity_poly.pdbx_strand_id
1 'polypeptide(L)' 'MLKPSEQQIQLIGKVAVVTVRVHLVGSYAGITSDNDFRFTRVWSLDSSDIWQIVAAHSSIVT' A
#
# COMPACT_ATOMS: atom_id res chain seq x y z
N MET A 1 -10.92 -1.23 12.28
CA MET A 1 -10.13 -2.38 11.78
C MET A 1 -9.81 -2.09 10.32
N LEU A 2 -8.53 -2.04 9.94
CA LEU A 2 -8.13 -1.83 8.54
C LEU A 2 -8.36 -3.14 7.78
N LYS A 3 -9.36 -3.18 6.88
CA LYS A 3 -9.63 -4.35 6.04
C LYS A 3 -9.20 -4.03 4.61
N PRO A 4 -8.05 -4.56 4.14
CA PRO A 4 -7.66 -4.39 2.75
C PRO A 4 -8.61 -5.16 1.82
N SER A 5 -8.90 -4.57 0.67
CA SER A 5 -9.67 -5.14 -0.44
C SER A 5 -8.94 -4.87 -1.76
N GLU A 6 -9.40 -5.49 -2.84
CA GLU A 6 -8.87 -5.27 -4.20
C GLU A 6 -7.33 -5.46 -4.29
N GLN A 7 -6.79 -6.42 -3.53
CA GLN A 7 -5.34 -6.67 -3.54
C GLN A 7 -4.90 -7.19 -4.90
N GLN A 8 -3.92 -6.51 -5.47
CA GLN A 8 -3.22 -6.93 -6.69
C GLN A 8 -1.72 -6.99 -6.40
N ILE A 9 -1.09 -8.09 -6.80
CA ILE A 9 0.35 -8.30 -6.70
C ILE A 9 0.88 -8.60 -8.09
N GLN A 10 1.80 -7.78 -8.57
CA GLN A 10 2.54 -8.02 -9.81
C GLN A 10 4.01 -8.29 -9.49
N LEU A 11 4.49 -9.47 -9.88
CA LEU A 11 5.91 -9.84 -9.75
C LEU A 11 6.66 -9.51 -11.05
N ILE A 12 7.80 -8.83 -10.92
CA ILE A 12 8.69 -8.44 -12.01
C ILE A 12 10.13 -8.73 -11.57
N GLY A 13 10.63 -9.94 -11.89
CA GLY A 13 11.93 -10.40 -11.40
C GLY A 13 11.97 -10.42 -9.87
N LYS A 14 12.91 -9.66 -9.27
CA LYS A 14 13.07 -9.50 -7.82
C LYS A 14 12.24 -8.35 -7.23
N VAL A 15 11.27 -7.83 -7.98
CA VAL A 15 10.40 -6.73 -7.55
C VAL A 15 8.96 -7.21 -7.45
N ALA A 16 8.26 -6.81 -6.39
CA ALA A 16 6.82 -7.00 -6.25
C ALA A 16 6.12 -5.64 -6.12
N VAL A 17 5.19 -5.36 -7.04
CA VAL A 17 4.31 -4.19 -6.93
C VAL A 17 3.01 -4.66 -6.31
N VAL A 18 2.72 -4.17 -5.10
CA VAL A 18 1.51 -4.51 -4.34
C VAL A 18 0.61 -3.30 -4.31
N THR A 19 -0.63 -3.46 -4.77
CA THR A 19 -1.67 -2.43 -4.69
C THR A 19 -2.85 -2.95 -3.90
N VAL A 20 -3.36 -2.16 -2.95
CA VAL A 20 -4.54 -2.49 -2.14
C VAL A 20 -5.45 -1.27 -1.99
N ARG A 21 -6.76 -1.51 -1.88
CA ARG A 21 -7.71 -0.51 -1.40
C ARG A 21 -7.93 -0.72 0.09
N VAL A 22 -7.93 0.36 0.85
CA VAL A 22 -8.16 0.33 2.31
C VAL A 22 -9.10 1.46 2.70
N HIS A 23 -10.21 1.12 3.34
CA HIS A 23 -11.07 2.09 4.00
C HIS A 23 -10.44 2.50 5.34
N LEU A 24 -10.13 3.79 5.49
CA LEU A 24 -9.41 4.33 6.64
C LEU A 24 -10.24 5.40 7.33
N VAL A 25 -10.62 5.08 8.57
CA VAL A 25 -11.26 6.00 9.50
C VAL A 25 -10.24 6.39 10.56
N GLY A 26 -9.94 7.68 10.69
CA GLY A 26 -8.96 8.16 11.65
C GLY A 26 -8.92 9.68 11.72
N SER A 27 -8.07 10.22 12.60
CA SER A 27 -7.78 11.64 12.65
C SER A 27 -6.28 11.88 12.68
N TYR A 28 -5.81 12.88 11.93
CA TYR A 28 -4.42 13.32 11.93
C TYR A 28 -4.38 14.84 11.91
N ALA A 29 -3.57 15.44 12.78
CA ALA A 29 -3.46 16.89 12.93
C ALA A 29 -4.83 17.61 13.08
N GLY A 30 -5.80 16.95 13.74
CA GLY A 30 -7.16 17.46 13.92
C GLY A 30 -8.10 17.27 12.73
N ILE A 31 -7.63 16.72 11.61
CA ILE A 31 -8.44 16.42 10.43
C ILE A 31 -8.92 14.97 10.52
N THR A 32 -10.23 14.77 10.61
CA THR A 32 -10.84 13.45 10.48
C THR A 32 -10.86 13.01 9.03
N SER A 33 -10.50 11.76 8.79
CA SER A 33 -10.58 11.09 7.50
C SER A 33 -11.50 9.90 7.65
N ASP A 34 -12.44 9.76 6.73
CA ASP A 34 -13.28 8.60 6.51
C ASP A 34 -13.34 8.40 5.00
N ASN A 35 -12.28 7.79 4.46
CA ASN A 35 -12.07 7.70 3.02
C ASN A 35 -11.46 6.35 2.64
N ASP A 36 -11.72 5.93 1.41
CA ASP A 36 -10.96 4.86 0.77
C ASP A 36 -9.65 5.41 0.20
N PHE A 37 -8.55 4.71 0.51
CA PHE A 37 -7.23 4.97 -0.05
C PHE A 37 -6.77 3.81 -0.92
N ARG A 38 -6.13 4.14 -2.05
CA ARG A 38 -5.33 3.21 -2.84
C ARG A 38 -3.89 3.33 -2.35
N PHE A 39 -3.33 2.24 -1.84
CA PHE A 39 -1.92 2.17 -1.50
C PHE A 39 -1.18 1.34 -2.55
N THR A 40 -0.07 1.86 -3.04
CA THR A 40 0.93 1.09 -3.80
C THR A 40 2.20 0.99 -2.98
N ARG A 41 2.77 -0.21 -2.89
CA ARG A 41 4.08 -0.49 -2.32
C ARG A 41 4.89 -1.26 -3.35
N VAL A 42 6.10 -0.77 -3.62
CA VAL A 42 7.07 -1.47 -4.44
C VAL A 42 8.07 -2.10 -3.49
N TRP A 43 8.12 -3.43 -3.54
CA TRP A 43 9.03 -4.23 -2.75
C TRP A 43 10.17 -4.71 -3.65
N SER A 44 11.40 -4.70 -3.15
CA SER A 44 12.56 -5.33 -3.78
C SER A 44 13.07 -6.45 -2.88
N LEU A 45 13.37 -7.60 -3.46
CA LEU A 45 14.03 -8.71 -2.79
C LEU A 45 15.55 -8.48 -2.88
N ASP A 46 16.19 -8.34 -1.73
CA ASP A 46 17.64 -8.13 -1.68
C ASP A 46 18.44 -9.43 -1.90
N SER A 47 19.76 -9.36 -1.77
CA SER A 47 20.66 -10.53 -1.92
C SER A 47 20.56 -11.53 -0.76
N SER A 48 19.93 -11.14 0.35
CA SER A 48 19.70 -11.97 1.54
C SER A 48 18.28 -12.54 1.56
N ASP A 49 17.56 -12.46 0.44
CA ASP A 49 16.17 -12.89 0.27
C ASP A 49 15.20 -12.20 1.23
N ILE A 50 15.46 -10.95 1.58
CA ILE A 50 14.58 -10.12 2.40
C ILE A 50 13.87 -9.08 1.52
N TRP A 51 12.55 -9.01 1.66
CA TRP A 51 11.74 -7.98 1.00
C TRP A 51 11.84 -6.65 1.74
N GLN A 52 12.17 -5.60 1.00
CA GLN A 52 12.22 -4.22 1.51
C GLN A 52 11.33 -3.32 0.67
N ILE A 53 10.62 -2.38 1.31
CA ILE A 53 9.86 -1.36 0.59
C ILE A 53 10.86 -0.33 0.05
N VAL A 54 10.94 -0.20 -1.28
CA VAL A 54 11.83 0.76 -1.95
C VAL A 54 11.08 1.99 -2.48
N ALA A 55 9.76 1.89 -2.65
CA ALA A 55 8.90 3.01 -2.96
C ALA A 55 7.48 2.81 -2.44
N ALA A 56 6.80 3.91 -2.14
CA ALA A 56 5.42 3.91 -1.66
C ALA A 56 4.65 5.09 -2.26
N HIS A 57 3.38 4.86 -2.59
CA HIS A 57 2.43 5.89 -2.97
C HIS A 57 1.08 5.60 -2.31
N SER A 58 0.33 6.66 -2.02
CA SER A 58 -1.06 6.61 -1.56
C SER A 58 -1.88 7.73 -2.18
N SER A 59 -3.09 7.42 -2.62
CA SER A 59 -4.07 8.40 -3.08
C SER A 59 -5.45 8.07 -2.55
N ILE A 60 -6.34 9.06 -2.51
CA ILE A 60 -7.78 8.82 -2.29
C ILE A 60 -8.35 8.10 -3.52
N VAL A 61 -9.27 7.18 -3.31
CA VAL A 61 -10.09 6.58 -4.37
C VAL A 61 -11.29 7.49 -4.61
N THR A 62 -11.34 8.14 -5.78
CA THR A 62 -12.48 8.94 -6.26
C THR A 62 -13.49 8.11 -7.03
#